data_AF-A0A849RR10-F1
#
_entry.id   AF-A0A849RR10-F1
#
_cell.length_a   1.000
_cell.length_b   1.000
_cell.length_c   1.000
_cell.angle_alpha   90.00
_cell.angle_beta   90.00
_cell.angle_gamma   90.00
#
_symmetry.space_group_name_H-M   'P 1'
#
loop_
_entity.id
_entity.type
_entity.pdbx_description
1 polymer ?
#
loop_
_entity_poly.entity_id
_entity_poly.type
_entity_poly.pdbx_seq_one_letter_code
_entity_poly.pdbx_strand_id
1 'polypeptide(L)'
;MMKQIVVSVLGLFLLLTISIGAVSAHHSYLLSVQQLRAGLTKAPSMTEKGFILIDVRSAQEHAGGFIPGTDLNIDFREIQARHRDIGAQ
;
A
#
# COMPACT_ATOMS: atom_id res chain seq x y z
N MET A 1 -30.49 36.98 6.68
CA MET A 1 -29.91 36.02 7.64
C MET A 1 -30.25 34.56 7.30
N MET A 2 -31.52 34.14 7.28
CA MET A 2 -31.91 32.73 7.05
C MET A 2 -31.42 32.13 5.72
N LYS A 3 -31.45 32.88 4.61
CA LYS A 3 -30.93 32.42 3.30
C LYS A 3 -29.43 32.13 3.29
N GLN A 4 -28.63 32.91 4.03
CA GLN A 4 -27.19 32.72 4.09
C GLN A 4 -26.84 31.46 4.89
N ILE A 5 -27.58 31.19 5.98
CA ILE A 5 -27.43 29.96 6.78
C ILE A 5 -27.76 28.74 5.93
N VAL A 6 -28.86 28.78 5.15
CA VAL A 6 -29.24 27.68 4.25
C VAL A 6 -28.15 27.41 3.22
N VAL A 7 -27.58 28.44 2.59
CA VAL A 7 -26.50 28.29 1.60
C VAL A 7 -25.24 27.70 2.24
N SER A 8 -24.86 28.17 3.43
CA SER A 8 -23.68 27.64 4.14
C SER A 8 -23.85 26.19 4.56
N VAL A 9 -25.04 25.79 5.03
CA VAL A 9 -25.33 24.40 5.41
C VAL A 9 -25.33 23.49 4.18
N LEU A 10 -25.92 23.93 3.07
CA LEU A 10 -25.95 23.15 1.82
C LEU A 10 -24.53 22.95 1.26
N GLY A 11 -23.71 24.01 1.30
CA GLY A 11 -22.31 23.96 0.87
C GLY A 11 -21.46 23.04 1.74
N LEU A 12 -21.66 23.07 3.06
CA LEU A 12 -20.97 22.17 3.99
C LEU A 12 -21.37 20.71 3.75
N PHE A 13 -22.66 20.44 3.52
CA PHE A 13 -23.15 19.09 3.23
C PHE A 13 -22.57 18.54 1.92
N LEU A 14 -22.46 19.39 0.89
CA LEU A 14 -21.83 19.02 -0.37
C LEU A 14 -20.35 18.68 -0.19
N LEU A 15 -19.60 19.48 0.58
CA LEU A 15 -18.18 19.21 0.88
C LEU A 15 -17.97 17.91 1.67
N LEU A 16 -18.88 17.58 2.59
CA LEU A 16 -18.87 16.32 3.33
C LEU A 16 -19.04 15.10 2.41
N THR A 17 -19.86 15.19 1.37
CA THR A 17 -20.06 14.07 0.43
C THR A 17 -18.85 13.81 -0.48
N ILE A 18 -18.06 14.84 -0.80
CA ILE A 18 -16.86 14.70 -1.65
C ILE A 18 -15.70 14.07 -0.87
N SER A 19 -15.73 14.16 0.47
CA SER A 19 -14.65 13.68 1.34
C SER A 19 -14.66 12.16 1.57
N ILE A 20 -15.70 11.45 1.09
CA ILE A 20 -15.80 9.98 1.21
C ILE A 20 -15.24 9.37 -0.08
N GLY A 21 -13.94 9.54 -0.30
CA GLY A 21 -13.21 8.76 -1.27
C GLY A 21 -13.15 7.31 -0.78
N ALA A 22 -14.09 6.47 -1.21
CA ALA A 22 -14.00 5.04 -0.98
C ALA A 22 -12.74 4.51 -1.69
N VAL A 23 -11.70 4.20 -0.92
CA VAL A 23 -10.48 3.56 -1.45
C VAL A 23 -10.88 2.16 -1.89
N SER A 24 -11.02 1.96 -3.19
CA SER A 24 -11.22 0.64 -3.77
C SER A 24 -9.91 -0.13 -3.63
N ALA A 25 -9.88 -1.12 -2.73
CA ALA A 25 -8.80 -2.08 -2.64
C ALA A 25 -8.88 -3.02 -3.85
N HIS A 26 -8.33 -2.58 -4.99
CA HIS A 26 -8.34 -3.35 -6.23
C HIS A 26 -7.51 -4.63 -6.04
N HIS A 27 -8.24 -5.74 -6.00
CA HIS A 27 -7.87 -7.16 -6.05
C HIS A 27 -6.37 -7.49 -6.10
N SER A 28 -5.87 -8.16 -5.05
CA SER A 28 -4.54 -8.77 -5.02
C SER A 28 -4.28 -9.61 -6.28
N TYR A 29 -3.17 -9.35 -6.97
CA TYR A 29 -2.73 -10.14 -8.13
C TYR A 29 -1.75 -11.23 -7.69
N LEU A 30 -1.92 -12.44 -8.22
CA LEU A 30 -0.97 -13.52 -8.03
C LEU A 30 0.08 -13.49 -9.15
N LEU A 31 1.35 -13.40 -8.77
CA LEU A 31 2.49 -13.47 -9.68
C LEU A 31 3.16 -14.83 -9.57
N SER A 32 3.59 -15.39 -10.70
CA SER A 32 4.47 -16.56 -10.68
C SER A 32 5.89 -16.15 -10.27
N VAL A 33 6.68 -17.12 -9.79
CA VAL A 33 8.09 -16.90 -9.44
C VAL A 33 8.90 -16.39 -10.64
N GLN A 34 8.59 -16.84 -11.86
CA GLN A 34 9.28 -16.34 -13.05
C GLN A 34 8.92 -14.88 -13.36
N GLN A 35 7.66 -14.48 -13.19
CA GLN A 35 7.23 -13.09 -13.38
C GLN A 35 7.89 -12.16 -12.36
N LEU A 36 7.93 -12.58 -11.08
CA LEU A 36 8.63 -11.84 -10.03
C LEU A 36 10.13 -11.69 -10.37
N ARG A 37 10.79 -12.79 -10.75
CA ARG A 37 12.21 -12.76 -11.13
C ARG A 37 12.46 -11.85 -12.34
N ALA A 38 11.59 -11.88 -13.34
CA ALA A 38 11.68 -11.00 -14.50
C ALA A 38 11.53 -9.52 -14.12
N GLY A 39 10.67 -9.19 -13.15
CA GLY A 39 10.53 -7.85 -12.58
C GLY A 39 11.80 -7.40 -11.85
N LEU A 40 12.33 -8.25 -10.95
CA LEU A 40 13.55 -7.96 -10.19
C LEU A 40 14.80 -7.83 -11.07
N THR A 41 14.87 -8.59 -12.17
CA THR A 41 16.00 -8.49 -13.12
C THR A 41 16.00 -7.18 -13.90
N LYS A 42 14.82 -6.61 -14.16
CA LYS A 42 14.68 -5.36 -14.93
C LYS A 42 15.01 -4.12 -14.10
N ALA A 43 14.85 -4.18 -12.79
CA ALA A 43 15.08 -3.06 -11.89
C ALA A 43 15.53 -3.58 -10.51
N PRO A 44 16.84 -3.52 -10.21
CA PRO A 44 17.39 -4.10 -8.98
C PRO A 44 17.18 -3.24 -7.73
N SER A 45 16.79 -1.96 -7.88
CA SER A 45 16.61 -1.02 -6.77
C SER A 45 15.13 -0.69 -6.52
N MET A 46 14.78 -0.37 -5.26
CA MET A 46 13.42 0.05 -4.87
C MET A 46 12.89 1.20 -5.73
N THR A 47 13.75 2.18 -6.04
CA THR A 47 13.37 3.39 -6.77
C THR A 47 13.08 3.12 -8.25
N GLU A 48 13.71 2.09 -8.83
CA GLU A 48 13.56 1.76 -10.25
C GLU A 48 12.47 0.72 -10.50
N LYS A 49 12.15 -0.13 -9.52
CA LYS A 49 11.24 -1.28 -9.73
C LYS A 49 9.76 -0.93 -9.67
N GLY A 50 9.41 0.18 -9.00
CA GLY A 50 8.02 0.67 -8.92
C GLY A 50 7.08 -0.18 -8.05
N PHE A 51 7.61 -1.15 -7.31
CA PHE A 51 6.89 -1.91 -6.29
C PHE A 51 7.79 -2.15 -5.07
N ILE A 52 7.24 -2.61 -3.95
CA ILE A 52 8.01 -3.02 -2.77
C ILE A 52 7.81 -4.52 -2.59
N LEU A 53 8.91 -5.27 -2.44
CA LEU A 53 8.89 -6.69 -2.15
C LEU A 53 9.08 -6.91 -0.66
N ILE A 54 8.04 -7.42 0.00
CA ILE A 54 8.01 -7.62 1.46
C ILE A 54 7.94 -9.13 1.74
N ASP A 55 8.90 -9.64 2.50
CA ASP A 55 8.83 -10.98 3.06
C ASP A 55 8.01 -10.94 4.35
N VAL A 56 6.86 -11.62 4.34
CA VAL A 56 5.89 -11.60 5.45
C VAL A 56 6.08 -12.71 6.47
N ARG A 57 7.12 -13.52 6.31
CA ARG A 57 7.50 -14.59 7.24
C ARG A 57 8.19 -14.03 8.48
N SER A 58 8.36 -14.87 9.50
CA SER A 58 9.10 -14.49 10.69
C SER A 58 10.57 -14.16 10.36
N ALA A 59 11.20 -13.34 11.21
CA ALA A 59 12.61 -12.98 11.05
C ALA A 59 13.54 -14.20 11.07
N GLN A 60 13.17 -15.24 11.83
CA GLN A 60 13.93 -16.49 11.91
C GLN A 60 13.91 -17.25 10.58
N GLU A 61 12.75 -17.31 9.91
CA GLU A 61 12.63 -17.93 8.59
C GLU A 61 13.35 -17.13 7.51
N HIS A 62 13.26 -15.80 7.59
CA HIS A 62 13.98 -14.90 6.68
C HIS A 62 15.50 -15.09 6.79
N ALA A 63 16.03 -15.24 8.01
CA ALA A 63 17.44 -15.51 8.27
C ALA A 63 17.91 -16.86 7.69
N GLY A 64 17.01 -17.84 7.58
CA GLY A 64 17.28 -19.13 6.93
C GLY A 64 17.37 -19.05 5.39
N GLY A 65 16.94 -17.94 4.79
CA GLY A 65 17.01 -17.70 3.35
C GLY A 65 15.80 -16.92 2.84
N PHE A 66 16.05 -16.00 1.90
CA PHE A 66 15.04 -15.11 1.34
C PHE A 66 15.26 -14.84 -0.15
N ILE A 67 14.26 -14.25 -0.82
CA ILE A 67 14.34 -13.91 -2.25
C ILE A 67 15.27 -12.70 -2.42
N PRO A 68 16.35 -12.79 -3.21
CA PRO A 68 17.21 -11.64 -3.49
C PRO A 68 16.41 -10.48 -4.09
N GLY A 69 16.58 -9.26 -3.56
CA GLY A 69 15.78 -8.09 -3.95
C GLY A 69 14.50 -7.88 -3.12
N THR A 70 14.33 -8.66 -2.04
CA THR A 70 13.41 -8.31 -0.95
C THR A 70 13.88 -7.03 -0.28
N ASP A 71 12.99 -6.05 -0.13
CA ASP A 71 13.33 -4.76 0.49
C ASP A 71 13.19 -4.80 2.00
N LEU A 72 12.15 -5.48 2.48
CA LEU A 72 11.74 -5.47 3.87
C LEU A 72 11.29 -6.87 4.29
N ASN A 73 11.59 -7.22 5.54
CA ASN A 73 10.95 -8.32 6.24
C ASN A 73 10.02 -7.73 7.31
N ILE A 74 8.72 -7.96 7.15
CA ILE A 74 7.68 -7.48 8.08
C ILE A 74 6.72 -8.64 8.28
N ASP A 75 6.70 -9.22 9.49
CA ASP A 75 5.75 -10.28 9.81
C ASP A 75 4.32 -9.86 9.44
N PHE A 76 3.55 -10.76 8.84
CA PHE A 76 2.19 -10.46 8.38
C PHE A 76 1.29 -9.87 9.49
N ARG A 77 1.57 -10.17 10.76
CA ARG A 77 0.85 -9.63 11.92
C ARG A 77 1.16 -8.15 12.18
N GLU A 78 2.32 -7.69 11.77
CA GLU A 78 2.80 -6.32 11.97
C GLU A 78 2.53 -5.42 10.76
N ILE A 79 2.23 -5.99 9.60
CA ILE A 79 2.06 -5.25 8.34
C ILE A 79 0.98 -4.17 8.44
N GLN A 80 -0.09 -4.41 9.20
CA GLN A 80 -1.15 -3.43 9.42
C GLN A 80 -0.66 -2.22 10.24
N ALA A 81 0.18 -2.43 11.25
CA ALA A 81 0.73 -1.33 12.04
C ALA A 81 1.79 -0.55 11.26
N ARG A 82 2.55 -1.27 10.42
CA ARG A 82 3.72 -0.77 9.69
C ARG A 82 3.45 -0.38 8.23
N HIS A 83 2.19 -0.34 7.80
CA HIS A 83 1.83 0.07 6.43
C HIS A 83 2.33 1.50 6.08
N ARG A 84 2.49 2.37 7.09
CA ARG A 84 3.05 3.71 6.90
C ARG A 84 4.55 3.69 6.58
N ASP A 85 5.30 2.69 7.07
CA ASP A 85 6.73 2.53 6.80
C ASP A 85 6.96 2.21 5.31
N ILE A 86 5.96 1.64 4.63
CA ILE A 86 6.00 1.27 3.21
C ILE A 86 5.32 2.31 2.31
N GLY A 87 4.98 3.48 2.86
CA GLY A 87 4.38 4.59 2.11
C GLY A 87 2.92 4.37 1.70
N ALA A 88 2.24 3.36 2.26
CA ALA A 88 0.80 3.19 2.10
C ALA A 88 0.05 4.19 3.00
N GLN A 89 -0.99 4.82 2.46
CA GLN A 89 -1.86 5.79 3.15
C GLN A 89 -3.17 5.15 3.60
#